data_AF-A0A8H3D8I2-F1
#
_entry.id   AF-A0A8H3D8I2-F1
#
_cell.length_a   1.000
_cell.length_b   1.000
_cell.length_c   1.000
_cell.angle_alpha   90.00
_cell.angle_beta   90.00
_cell.angle_gamma   90.00
#
_symmetry.space_group_name_H-M   'P 1'
#
loop_
_entity.id
_entity.type
_entity.pdbx_description
1 polymer ?
#
loop_
_entity_poly.entity_id
_entity_poly.type
_entity_poly.pdbx_seq_one_letter_code
_entity_poly.pdbx_strand_id
1 'polypeptide(L)'
;MHFATLLTAVGTAIFAVSGVQAAGNFAASCSNYYIRDNNFLWATCGNGNGGQTTSALNLNSCIGNDGRNLVCRANGNYATACSGCLIRTGTYMLCGCSSGSGIADLNECVANRGGLLTCA
;
A
#
# COMPACT_ATOMS: atom_id res chain seq x y z
N MET A 1 45.33 -35.43 28.63
CA MET A 1 44.21 -34.52 28.97
C MET A 1 44.59 -33.11 28.53
N HIS A 2 44.34 -32.72 27.28
CA HIS A 2 44.44 -31.31 26.84
C HIS A 2 43.25 -31.05 25.91
N PHE A 3 42.26 -30.32 26.45
CA PHE A 3 41.07 -29.87 25.74
C PHE A 3 41.43 -28.60 24.95
N ALA A 4 41.32 -28.66 23.62
CA ALA A 4 41.37 -27.46 22.78
C ALA A 4 39.94 -26.97 22.56
N THR A 5 39.61 -25.84 23.19
CA THR A 5 38.33 -25.14 23.08
C THR A 5 38.19 -24.49 21.71
N LEU A 6 37.19 -24.93 20.93
CA LEU A 6 36.76 -24.28 19.69
C LEU A 6 35.98 -23.01 20.01
N LEU A 7 36.47 -21.85 19.56
CA LEU A 7 35.73 -20.59 19.61
C LEU A 7 35.13 -20.31 18.22
N THR A 8 33.87 -20.68 18.01
CA THR A 8 33.12 -20.31 16.80
C THR A 8 32.46 -18.96 17.01
N ALA A 9 33.03 -17.90 16.42
CA ALA A 9 32.38 -16.60 16.35
C ALA A 9 31.31 -16.63 15.24
N VAL A 10 30.04 -16.74 15.64
CA VAL A 10 28.91 -16.56 14.72
C VAL A 10 28.66 -15.05 14.59
N GLY A 11 29.16 -14.45 13.51
CA GLY A 11 28.84 -13.06 13.15
C GLY A 11 27.47 -12.97 12.51
N THR A 12 26.47 -12.47 13.26
CA THR A 12 25.16 -12.14 12.70
C THR A 12 25.20 -10.74 12.09
N ALA A 13 25.24 -10.66 10.76
CA ALA A 13 25.04 -9.41 10.04
C ALA A 13 23.54 -9.03 10.10
N ILE A 14 23.22 -7.95 10.81
CA ILE A 14 21.87 -7.38 10.85
C ILE A 14 21.77 -6.42 9.65
N PHE A 15 21.19 -6.88 8.54
CA PHE A 15 20.83 -5.99 7.44
C PHE A 15 19.59 -5.18 7.86
N ALA A 16 19.81 -4.03 8.49
CA ALA A 16 18.77 -3.02 8.62
C ALA A 16 18.58 -2.38 7.24
N VAL A 17 17.77 -3.01 6.40
CA VAL A 17 17.25 -2.39 5.18
C VAL A 17 16.23 -1.35 5.63
N SER A 18 16.67 -0.12 5.89
CA SER A 18 15.79 1.03 5.88
C SER A 18 15.33 1.25 4.44
N GLY A 19 14.42 0.39 3.99
CA GLY A 19 13.78 0.52 2.70
C GLY A 19 12.92 1.76 2.77
N VAL A 20 13.26 2.79 2.00
CA VAL A 20 12.23 3.63 1.40
C VAL A 20 11.31 2.65 0.68
N GLN A 21 10.09 2.46 1.19
CA GLN A 21 9.07 1.72 0.45
C GLN A 21 8.95 2.44 -0.89
N ALA A 22 9.38 1.79 -1.98
CA ALA A 22 9.25 2.37 -3.29
C ALA A 22 7.74 2.60 -3.50
N ALA A 23 7.35 3.87 -3.68
CA ALA A 23 5.96 4.22 -3.93
C ALA A 23 5.42 3.35 -5.07
N GLY A 24 4.27 2.72 -4.86
CA GLY A 24 3.72 1.77 -5.82
C GLY A 24 3.40 2.40 -7.18
N ASN A 25 3.02 3.68 -7.17
CA ASN A 25 2.77 4.54 -8.33
C ASN A 25 1.86 3.90 -9.39
N PHE A 26 0.78 3.24 -8.98
CA PHE A 26 -0.14 2.55 -9.89
C PHE A 26 -0.67 3.47 -11.01
N ALA A 27 -0.93 4.74 -10.73
CA ALA A 27 -1.53 5.67 -11.69
C ALA A 27 -0.65 5.96 -12.90
N ALA A 28 0.66 5.63 -12.85
CA ALA A 28 1.54 5.72 -14.03
C ALA A 28 1.11 4.80 -15.17
N SER A 29 0.35 3.74 -14.87
CA SER A 29 -0.10 2.76 -15.87
C SER A 29 -1.57 2.39 -15.74
N CYS A 30 -2.32 3.09 -14.89
CA CYS A 30 -3.73 2.83 -14.63
C CYS A 30 -4.59 4.06 -14.93
N SER A 31 -5.81 3.82 -15.41
CA SER A 31 -6.81 4.83 -15.75
C SER A 31 -8.20 4.43 -15.23
N ASN A 32 -9.14 5.38 -15.27
CA ASN A 32 -10.54 5.19 -14.85
C ASN A 32 -10.67 4.63 -13.43
N TYR A 33 -9.78 5.06 -12.53
CA TYR A 33 -9.75 4.55 -11.18
C TYR A 33 -10.72 5.30 -10.25
N TYR A 34 -11.39 4.57 -9.37
CA TYR A 34 -12.38 5.12 -8.43
C TYR A 34 -12.53 4.25 -7.19
N ILE A 35 -13.05 4.83 -6.10
CA ILE A 35 -13.41 4.10 -4.88
C ILE A 35 -14.84 3.62 -4.99
N ARG A 36 -15.04 2.32 -4.75
CA ARG A 36 -16.35 1.67 -4.61
C ARG A 36 -16.47 1.13 -3.18
N ASP A 37 -17.69 1.17 -2.65
CA ASP A 37 -18.04 0.57 -1.35
C ASP A 37 -17.13 1.01 -0.21
N ASN A 38 -16.65 2.26 -0.24
CA ASN A 38 -15.75 2.89 0.73
C ASN A 38 -14.28 2.39 0.73
N ASN A 39 -14.00 1.15 0.34
CA ASN A 39 -12.68 0.54 0.49
C ASN A 39 -12.16 -0.25 -0.72
N PHE A 40 -12.90 -0.34 -1.81
CA PHE A 40 -12.42 -1.02 -3.02
C PHE A 40 -11.95 0.00 -4.06
N LEU A 41 -10.65 0.02 -4.33
CA LEU A 41 -10.11 0.75 -5.47
C LEU A 41 -10.27 -0.11 -6.72
N TRP A 42 -11.07 0.37 -7.67
CA TRP A 42 -11.16 -0.20 -9.01
C TRP A 42 -10.28 0.60 -9.95
N ALA A 43 -9.61 -0.05 -10.89
CA ALA A 43 -8.85 0.62 -11.95
C ALA A 43 -8.68 -0.28 -13.18
N THR A 44 -8.48 0.34 -14.34
CA THR A 44 -8.02 -0.35 -15.55
C THR A 44 -6.54 -0.06 -15.74
N CYS A 45 -5.72 -1.10 -15.66
CA CYS A 45 -4.27 -1.01 -15.57
C CYS A 45 -3.56 -1.72 -16.72
N GLY A 46 -2.44 -1.17 -17.19
CA GLY A 46 -1.59 -1.81 -18.18
C GLY A 46 -1.05 -3.15 -17.68
N ASN A 47 -1.13 -4.18 -18.52
CA ASN A 47 -0.75 -5.55 -18.14
C ASN A 47 0.70 -5.93 -18.51
N GLY A 48 1.48 -4.99 -19.06
CA GLY A 48 2.86 -5.22 -19.49
C GLY A 48 3.01 -5.87 -20.88
N ASN A 49 1.91 -6.31 -21.50
CA ASN A 49 1.91 -6.98 -22.81
C ASN A 49 1.23 -6.13 -23.91
N GLY A 50 1.18 -4.82 -23.73
CA GLY A 50 0.46 -3.89 -24.62
C GLY A 50 -1.06 -3.87 -24.43
N GLY A 51 -1.60 -4.66 -23.50
CA GLY A 51 -3.02 -4.67 -23.14
C GLY A 51 -3.30 -4.01 -21.79
N GLN A 52 -4.57 -4.05 -21.40
CA GLN A 52 -5.05 -3.57 -20.11
C GLN A 52 -5.92 -4.62 -19.40
N THR A 53 -5.95 -4.56 -18.08
CA THR A 53 -6.76 -5.41 -17.21
C THR A 53 -7.47 -4.53 -16.19
N THR A 54 -8.77 -4.72 -16.04
CA THR A 54 -9.53 -4.10 -14.96
C THR A 54 -9.43 -4.98 -13.73
N SER A 55 -8.95 -4.43 -12.62
CA SER A 55 -8.85 -5.12 -11.35
C SER A 55 -9.35 -4.23 -10.21
N ALA A 56 -9.60 -4.87 -9.07
CA ALA A 56 -10.04 -4.22 -7.85
C ALA A 56 -9.14 -4.64 -6.68
N LEU A 57 -8.82 -3.70 -5.81
CA LEU A 57 -8.03 -3.92 -4.61
C LEU A 57 -8.80 -3.43 -3.39
N ASN A 58 -8.86 -4.27 -2.36
CA ASN A 58 -9.35 -3.85 -1.05
C ASN A 58 -8.28 -3.02 -0.35
N LEU A 59 -8.51 -1.71 -0.23
CA LEU A 59 -7.59 -0.76 0.40
C LEU A 59 -7.40 -1.00 1.90
N ASN A 60 -8.29 -1.74 2.58
CA ASN A 60 -8.04 -2.16 3.97
C ASN A 60 -6.79 -3.02 4.12
N SER A 61 -6.38 -3.69 3.04
CA SER A 61 -5.14 -4.48 3.02
C SER A 61 -3.89 -3.60 2.96
N CYS A 62 -4.00 -2.33 2.52
CA CYS A 62 -2.84 -1.47 2.25
C CYS A 62 -2.82 -0.17 3.05
N ILE A 63 -3.96 0.26 3.61
CA ILE A 63 -4.11 1.56 4.26
C ILE A 63 -4.65 1.37 5.68
N GLY A 64 -4.01 2.07 6.63
CA GLY A 64 -4.46 2.19 8.01
C GLY A 64 -4.76 3.64 8.38
N ASN A 65 -5.41 3.81 9.52
CA ASN A 65 -5.61 5.10 10.16
C ASN A 65 -4.66 5.19 11.37
N ASP A 66 -3.84 6.25 11.46
CA ASP A 66 -2.94 6.49 12.60
C ASP A 66 -3.53 7.48 13.63
N GLY A 67 -4.79 7.87 13.45
CA GLY A 67 -5.52 8.83 14.26
C GLY A 67 -5.45 10.26 13.73
N ARG A 68 -4.47 10.60 12.87
CA ARG A 68 -4.35 11.94 12.28
C ARG A 68 -4.50 11.93 10.77
N ASN A 69 -4.04 10.86 10.11
CA ASN A 69 -4.09 10.67 8.67
C ASN A 69 -4.23 9.20 8.29
N LEU A 70 -4.43 8.97 6.99
CA LEU A 70 -4.36 7.65 6.39
C LEU A 70 -2.92 7.39 5.95
N VAL A 71 -2.39 6.23 6.32
CA VAL A 71 -1.01 5.84 6.06
C VAL A 71 -0.94 4.49 5.39
N CYS A 72 0.09 4.25 4.57
CA CYS A 72 0.34 2.94 4.01
C CYS A 72 0.70 1.97 5.14
N ARG A 73 -0.18 0.99 5.37
CA ARG A 73 -0.03 0.00 6.42
C ARG A 73 -0.70 -1.28 5.99
N ALA A 74 0.09 -2.35 5.96
CA ALA A 74 -0.42 -3.69 5.70
C ALA A 74 -1.53 -4.05 6.69
N ASN A 75 -2.67 -4.51 6.18
CA ASN A 75 -3.86 -4.85 6.98
C ASN A 75 -4.32 -3.70 7.90
N GLY A 76 -4.17 -2.46 7.45
CA GLY A 76 -4.46 -1.28 8.26
C GLY A 76 -5.94 -1.05 8.57
N ASN A 77 -6.86 -1.65 7.79
CA ASN A 77 -8.30 -1.64 8.04
C ASN A 77 -8.89 -0.25 8.32
N TYR A 78 -8.45 0.78 7.59
CA TYR A 78 -8.86 2.16 7.83
C TYR A 78 -10.38 2.38 7.76
N ALA A 79 -11.11 1.59 6.96
CA ALA A 79 -12.55 1.72 6.78
C ALA A 79 -13.36 1.44 8.06
N THR A 80 -12.74 0.89 9.11
CA THR A 80 -13.38 0.72 10.43
C THR A 80 -13.61 2.06 11.15
N ALA A 81 -12.78 3.06 10.89
CA ALA A 81 -12.82 4.38 11.51
C ALA A 81 -13.11 5.51 10.51
N CYS A 82 -13.29 5.17 9.22
CA CYS A 82 -13.45 6.12 8.14
C CYS A 82 -14.54 5.70 7.15
N SER A 83 -15.31 6.68 6.66
CA SER A 83 -16.40 6.49 5.70
C SER A 83 -16.45 7.63 4.67
N GLY A 84 -17.28 7.45 3.63
CA GLY A 84 -17.46 8.47 2.58
C GLY A 84 -16.22 8.69 1.72
N CYS A 85 -15.39 7.66 1.56
CA CYS A 85 -14.13 7.75 0.84
C CYS A 85 -14.30 7.88 -0.66
N LEU A 86 -13.57 8.83 -1.26
CA LEU A 86 -13.60 9.09 -2.69
C LEU A 86 -12.30 9.77 -3.16
N ILE A 87 -12.01 9.67 -4.45
CA ILE A 87 -10.85 10.32 -5.07
C ILE A 87 -11.23 11.77 -5.39
N ARG A 88 -10.46 12.73 -4.85
CA ARG A 88 -10.73 14.16 -5.05
C ARG A 88 -9.89 14.74 -6.19
N THR A 89 -8.57 14.54 -6.13
CA THR A 89 -7.61 15.15 -7.05
C THR A 89 -6.49 14.16 -7.32
N GLY A 90 -6.19 13.88 -8.59
CA GLY A 90 -5.15 12.91 -8.97
C GLY A 90 -5.37 11.57 -8.27
N THR A 91 -4.39 11.13 -7.49
CA THR A 91 -4.44 9.89 -6.69
C THR A 91 -4.77 10.10 -5.22
N TYR A 92 -5.12 11.31 -4.80
CA TYR A 92 -5.47 11.60 -3.42
C TYR A 92 -6.89 11.14 -3.12
N MET A 93 -6.99 10.17 -2.21
CA MET A 93 -8.22 9.74 -1.60
C MET A 93 -8.50 10.57 -0.35
N LEU A 94 -9.72 11.09 -0.25
CA LEU A 94 -10.23 11.79 0.93
C LEU A 94 -11.35 10.96 1.56
N CYS A 95 -11.28 10.80 2.87
CA CYS A 95 -12.28 10.14 3.70
C CYS A 95 -12.72 11.03 4.87
N GLY A 96 -13.94 10.83 5.36
CA GLY A 96 -14.36 11.31 6.67
C GLY A 96 -14.06 10.26 7.72
N CYS A 97 -13.21 10.58 8.70
CA CYS A 97 -12.83 9.68 9.78
C CYS A 97 -13.32 10.22 11.14
N SER A 98 -13.34 9.36 12.16
CA SER A 98 -13.72 9.74 13.53
C SER A 98 -12.86 10.87 14.12
N SER A 99 -11.61 10.99 13.68
CA SER A 99 -10.67 12.05 14.09
C SER A 99 -10.67 13.27 13.17
N GLY A 100 -11.52 13.31 12.14
CA GLY A 100 -11.57 14.37 11.13
C GLY A 100 -11.35 13.84 9.71
N SER A 101 -10.89 14.68 8.79
CA SER A 101 -10.60 14.24 7.42
C SER A 101 -9.32 13.42 7.36
N GLY A 102 -9.38 12.24 6.73
CA GLY A 102 -8.22 11.42 6.43
C GLY A 102 -7.87 11.50 4.95
N ILE A 103 -6.60 11.80 4.65
CA ILE A 103 -6.09 11.86 3.27
C ILE A 103 -5.04 10.76 3.08
N ALA A 104 -5.15 10.01 1.99
CA ALA A 104 -4.12 9.07 1.54
C ALA A 104 -3.70 9.42 0.11
N ASP A 105 -2.40 9.34 -0.19
CA ASP A 105 -1.94 9.25 -1.57
C ASP A 105 -1.93 7.79 -2.01
N LEU A 106 -2.84 7.43 -2.93
CA LEU A 106 -2.93 6.06 -3.41
C LEU A 106 -1.69 5.63 -4.21
N ASN A 107 -0.93 6.56 -4.79
CA ASN A 107 0.34 6.22 -5.46
C ASN A 107 1.42 5.78 -4.46
N GLU A 108 1.34 6.20 -3.20
CA GLU A 108 2.28 5.74 -2.18
C GLU A 108 1.96 4.29 -1.78
N CYS A 109 0.68 3.96 -1.63
CA CYS A 109 0.26 2.68 -1.05
C CYS A 109 -0.13 1.59 -2.05
N VAL A 110 -0.36 1.93 -3.33
CA VAL A 110 -0.89 1.01 -4.34
C VAL A 110 0.05 0.94 -5.55
N ALA A 111 0.31 -0.29 -5.98
CA ALA A 111 1.10 -0.62 -7.16
C ALA A 111 0.26 -1.38 -8.20
N ASN A 112 0.64 -1.24 -9.47
CA ASN A 112 0.19 -2.11 -10.55
C ASN A 112 1.22 -3.22 -10.80
N ARG A 113 0.81 -4.49 -10.68
CA ARG A 113 1.63 -5.66 -10.99
C ARG A 113 0.97 -6.45 -12.12
N GLY A 114 1.36 -6.17 -13.37
CA GLY A 114 0.86 -6.90 -14.54
C GLY A 114 -0.64 -6.74 -14.79
N GLY A 115 -1.22 -5.58 -14.48
CA GLY A 115 -2.65 -5.28 -14.64
C GLY A 115 -3.47 -5.51 -13.37
N LEU A 116 -2.85 -6.03 -12.32
CA LEU A 116 -3.48 -6.29 -11.03
C LEU A 116 -3.04 -5.25 -10.00
N LEU A 117 -4.01 -4.58 -9.39
CA LEU A 117 -3.78 -3.68 -8.26
C LEU A 117 -3.32 -4.48 -7.04
N THR A 118 -2.26 -4.01 -6.39
CA THR A 118 -1.66 -4.63 -5.19
C THR A 118 -1.22 -3.55 -4.21
N CYS A 119 -0.99 -3.89 -2.95
CA CYS A 119 -0.27 -3.00 -2.04
C CYS A 119 1.18 -2.82 -2.52
N ALA A 120 1.72 -1.61 -2.35
CA ALA A 120 3.11 -1.27 -2.68
C ALA A 120 4.12 -1.98 -1.77
#